data_AF-A0AAD7NQI9-F1
#
_entry.id   AF-A0AAD7NQI9-F1
#
_cell.length_a   1.000
_cell.length_b   1.000
_cell.length_c   1.000
_cell.angle_alpha   90.00
_cell.angle_beta   90.00
_cell.angle_gamma   90.00
#
_symmetry.space_group_name_H-M   'P 1'
#
loop_
_entity.id
_entity.type
_entity.pdbx_description
1 polymer ?
#
loop_
_entity_poly.entity_id
_entity_poly.type
_entity_poly.pdbx_seq_one_letter_code
_entity_poly.pdbx_strand_id
1 'polypeptide(L)'
;MANPNMLVVLGTSPDSYFLGYGRRLFVEGMPEAFAAHARDKLHIAMTTWISMNPALDTWVDFNVQTNEFHFNADIGQDIRDHLSGVNGKAAAEFITFSDDPDPARFFLKGKQHAWWTAKLNDTLIQGIVAQQKSITGFDGAVTGVLFGKGNTFITMLSGGFVGSLDGEARAADHALNKVLSEFSKGWCIERGSTLCFYDSAYFFLKFKQPGGSTIQMRWNLPPNMATRLTELQEIAKTPEEQQLLLIEDQRALQLAQMRMNMEMGAYNGMANLMTRGAANIAAAASGGYVVERRW
;
A
#
# COMPACT_ATOMS: atom_id res chain seq x y z
N MET A 1 13.50 6.61 20.89
CA MET A 1 12.17 7.21 20.64
C MET A 1 11.49 6.37 19.59
N ALA A 2 10.20 6.09 19.75
CA ALA A 2 9.41 5.42 18.71
C ALA A 2 9.38 6.33 17.47
N ASN A 3 9.36 5.75 16.27
CA ASN A 3 9.21 6.50 15.02
C ASN A 3 7.78 6.30 14.52
N PRO A 4 6.84 7.22 14.82
CA PRO A 4 5.42 6.98 14.60
C PRO A 4 5.10 6.80 13.12
N ASN A 5 4.23 5.84 12.79
CA ASN A 5 3.72 5.73 11.43
C ASN A 5 2.88 6.97 11.07
N MET A 6 2.98 7.41 9.83
CA MET A 6 2.20 8.52 9.29
C MET A 6 1.40 8.04 8.09
N LEU A 7 0.11 8.40 8.05
CA LEU A 7 -0.79 8.10 6.94
C LEU A 7 -1.46 9.39 6.50
N VAL A 8 -1.50 9.63 5.20
CA VAL A 8 -2.11 10.81 4.60
C VAL A 8 -3.02 10.36 3.48
N VAL A 9 -4.27 10.82 3.52
CA VAL A 9 -5.20 10.72 2.40
C VAL A 9 -5.69 12.12 2.08
N LEU A 10 -5.45 12.56 0.85
CA LEU A 10 -5.94 13.82 0.32
C LEU A 10 -7.28 13.53 -0.38
N GLY A 11 -8.34 14.20 0.04
CA GLY A 11 -9.67 14.07 -0.56
C GLY A 11 -9.81 14.92 -1.82
N THR A 12 -11.01 15.44 -2.07
CA THR A 12 -11.32 16.25 -3.27
C THR A 12 -11.01 17.73 -3.16
N SER A 13 -10.70 18.20 -1.95
CA SER A 13 -10.45 19.60 -1.67
C SER A 13 -9.45 19.78 -0.53
N PRO A 14 -8.91 20.99 -0.33
CA PRO A 14 -8.06 21.31 0.83
C PRO A 14 -8.70 20.97 2.18
N ASP A 15 -10.03 21.02 2.28
CA ASP A 15 -10.79 20.79 3.52
C ASP A 15 -11.31 19.36 3.65
N SER A 16 -10.98 18.46 2.70
CA SER A 16 -11.34 17.05 2.74
C SER A 16 -10.07 16.21 2.82
N TYR A 17 -9.82 15.63 3.98
CA TYR A 17 -8.64 14.82 4.22
C TYR A 17 -8.71 13.90 5.44
N PHE A 18 -7.78 12.95 5.45
CA PHE A 18 -7.42 12.16 6.61
C PHE A 18 -5.93 12.24 6.86
N LEU A 19 -5.59 12.37 8.14
CA LEU A 19 -4.23 12.47 8.62
C LEU A 19 -4.08 11.63 9.87
N GLY A 20 -3.23 10.62 9.81
CA GLY A 20 -2.84 9.81 10.96
C GLY A 20 -1.37 10.00 11.29
N TYR A 21 -1.05 10.09 12.58
CA TYR A 21 0.33 10.10 13.07
C TYR A 21 0.41 9.38 14.42
N GLY A 22 1.17 8.29 14.47
CA GLY A 22 1.23 7.40 15.63
C GLY A 22 -0.12 6.74 15.90
N ARG A 23 -0.74 7.07 17.03
CA ARG A 23 -2.06 6.56 17.46
C ARG A 23 -3.22 7.52 17.19
N ARG A 24 -2.90 8.74 16.79
CA ARG A 24 -3.86 9.85 16.72
C ARG A 24 -4.18 10.18 15.28
N LEU A 25 -5.41 10.59 15.04
CA LEU A 25 -5.90 10.93 13.72
C LEU A 25 -6.74 12.21 13.71
N PHE A 26 -6.77 12.85 12.56
CA PHE A 26 -7.77 13.80 12.14
C PHE A 26 -8.46 13.30 10.87
N VAL A 27 -9.77 13.48 10.82
CA VAL A 27 -10.58 13.25 9.62
C VAL A 27 -11.51 14.44 9.46
N GLU A 28 -11.41 15.13 8.33
CA GLU A 28 -12.15 16.36 8.05
C GLU A 28 -12.67 16.31 6.62
N GLY A 29 -13.93 16.69 6.39
CA GLY A 29 -14.53 16.73 5.05
C GLY A 29 -14.52 15.42 4.25
N MET A 30 -14.18 14.27 4.85
CA MET A 30 -14.27 12.95 4.22
C MET A 30 -15.68 12.37 4.35
N PRO A 31 -16.10 11.44 3.46
CA PRO A 31 -17.41 10.81 3.57
C PRO A 31 -17.58 10.07 4.89
N GLU A 32 -18.81 10.10 5.42
CA GLU A 32 -19.10 9.55 6.75
C GLU A 32 -18.76 8.05 6.86
N ALA A 33 -18.94 7.28 5.78
CA ALA A 33 -18.56 5.87 5.77
C ALA A 33 -17.05 5.66 6.02
N PHE A 34 -16.20 6.51 5.44
CA PHE A 34 -14.76 6.48 5.71
C PHE A 34 -14.45 7.07 7.09
N ALA A 35 -15.07 8.19 7.45
CA ALA A 35 -14.81 8.86 8.73
C ALA A 35 -15.18 7.98 9.94
N ALA A 36 -16.29 7.24 9.86
CA ALA A 36 -16.67 6.24 10.86
C ALA A 36 -15.66 5.09 10.92
N HIS A 37 -15.24 4.54 9.77
CA HIS A 37 -14.18 3.52 9.73
C HIS A 37 -12.87 4.02 10.36
N ALA A 38 -12.45 5.24 10.02
CA ALA A 38 -11.25 5.87 10.54
C ALA A 38 -11.29 6.00 12.08
N ARG A 39 -12.43 6.40 12.65
CA ARG A 39 -12.59 6.56 14.10
C ARG A 39 -12.71 5.22 14.84
N ASP A 40 -13.42 4.26 14.27
CA ASP A 40 -13.89 3.09 15.03
C ASP A 40 -13.02 1.85 14.80
N LYS A 41 -12.32 1.75 13.66
CA LYS A 41 -11.66 0.51 13.21
C LYS A 41 -10.23 0.70 12.74
N LEU A 42 -9.88 1.88 12.24
CA LEU A 42 -8.58 2.11 11.64
C LEU A 42 -7.49 2.21 12.72
N HIS A 43 -6.54 1.29 12.68
CA HIS A 43 -5.34 1.33 13.52
C HIS A 43 -4.16 1.85 12.71
N ILE A 44 -3.79 3.11 12.91
CA ILE A 44 -2.73 3.78 12.13
C ILE A 44 -1.39 3.02 12.19
N ALA A 45 -0.99 2.54 13.38
CA ALA A 45 0.24 1.77 13.54
C ALA A 45 0.28 0.47 12.71
N MET A 46 -0.90 -0.09 12.40
CA MET A 46 -1.05 -1.37 11.70
C MET A 46 -1.52 -1.21 10.25
N THR A 47 -1.84 0.01 9.84
CA THR A 47 -2.29 0.30 8.48
C THR A 47 -1.09 0.72 7.64
N THR A 48 -0.85 0.00 6.54
CA THR A 48 0.32 0.29 5.68
C THR A 48 0.02 1.40 4.69
N TRP A 49 -1.18 1.37 4.12
CA TRP A 49 -1.62 2.31 3.10
C TRP A 49 -3.15 2.39 3.08
N ILE A 50 -3.64 3.49 2.52
CA ILE A 50 -5.05 3.73 2.24
C ILE A 50 -5.09 4.30 0.82
N SER A 51 -6.00 3.79 -0.02
CA SER A 51 -6.29 4.35 -1.32
C SER A 51 -7.76 4.75 -1.38
N MET A 52 -8.02 5.90 -1.99
CA MET A 52 -9.35 6.48 -2.12
C MET A 52 -9.53 6.97 -3.56
N ASN A 53 -10.69 6.72 -4.12
CA ASN A 53 -11.09 7.28 -5.41
C ASN A 53 -11.49 8.76 -5.23
N PRO A 54 -11.25 9.65 -6.20
CA PRO A 54 -11.66 11.06 -6.11
C PRO A 54 -13.17 11.30 -5.97
N ALA A 55 -14.05 10.35 -6.30
CA ALA A 55 -15.47 10.46 -5.93
C ALA A 55 -15.72 10.32 -4.41
N LEU A 56 -14.69 9.93 -3.65
CA LEU A 56 -14.64 9.68 -2.20
C LEU A 56 -15.49 8.51 -1.69
N ASP A 57 -16.47 8.05 -2.48
CA ASP A 57 -17.35 6.96 -2.09
C ASP A 57 -16.68 5.60 -2.10
N THR A 58 -15.51 5.45 -2.73
CA THR A 58 -14.75 4.20 -2.77
C THR A 58 -13.38 4.36 -2.14
N TRP A 59 -13.06 3.49 -1.19
CA TRP A 59 -11.77 3.46 -0.52
C TRP A 59 -11.41 2.04 -0.08
N VAL A 60 -10.11 1.80 0.05
CA VAL A 60 -9.52 0.55 0.54
C VAL A 60 -8.34 0.88 1.44
N ASP A 61 -8.28 0.30 2.63
CA ASP A 61 -7.07 0.22 3.44
C ASP A 61 -6.59 -1.22 3.60
N PHE A 62 -5.33 -1.37 3.96
CA PHE A 62 -4.74 -2.66 4.28
C PHE A 62 -4.15 -2.67 5.68
N ASN A 63 -4.70 -3.56 6.50
CA ASN A 63 -4.24 -3.81 7.85
C ASN A 63 -3.22 -4.95 7.85
N VAL A 64 -1.96 -4.62 8.10
CA VAL A 64 -0.85 -5.58 8.12
C VAL A 64 -0.95 -6.56 9.29
N GLN A 65 -1.65 -6.19 10.36
CA GLN A 65 -1.85 -7.03 11.55
C GLN A 65 -2.89 -8.12 11.29
N THR A 66 -3.92 -7.87 10.50
CA THR A 66 -4.93 -8.88 10.14
C THR A 66 -4.66 -9.52 8.79
N ASN A 67 -3.80 -8.92 7.94
CA ASN A 67 -3.64 -9.31 6.52
C ASN A 67 -4.96 -9.19 5.75
N GLU A 68 -5.80 -8.24 6.15
CA GLU A 68 -7.11 -8.02 5.59
C GLU A 68 -7.19 -6.63 4.96
N PHE A 69 -7.99 -6.56 3.91
CA PHE A 69 -8.43 -5.30 3.35
C PHE A 69 -9.70 -4.87 4.06
N HIS A 70 -9.81 -3.59 4.41
CA HIS A 70 -11.11 -3.00 4.67
C HIS A 70 -11.44 -2.01 3.57
N PHE A 71 -12.73 -1.92 3.26
CA PHE A 71 -13.22 -1.11 2.16
C PHE A 71 -14.69 -0.77 2.39
N ASN A 72 -15.18 0.25 1.68
CA ASN A 72 -16.58 0.64 1.72
C ASN A 72 -17.50 -0.48 1.18
N ALA A 73 -18.75 -0.49 1.64
CA ALA A 73 -19.73 -1.51 1.29
C ALA A 73 -20.14 -1.52 -0.20
N ASP A 74 -19.77 -0.50 -0.98
CA ASP A 74 -20.17 -0.32 -2.37
C ASP A 74 -19.04 -0.54 -3.38
N ILE A 75 -17.87 -1.01 -2.93
CA ILE A 75 -16.76 -1.29 -3.85
C ILE A 75 -17.18 -2.34 -4.90
N GLY A 76 -16.79 -2.14 -6.15
CA GLY A 76 -17.20 -3.02 -7.26
C GLY A 76 -16.79 -4.49 -7.07
N GLN A 77 -17.64 -5.42 -7.50
CA GLN A 77 -17.42 -6.86 -7.29
C GLN A 77 -16.09 -7.37 -7.88
N ASP A 78 -15.70 -6.87 -9.06
CA ASP A 78 -14.43 -7.26 -9.69
C ASP A 78 -13.22 -6.91 -8.82
N ILE A 79 -13.26 -5.77 -8.11
CA ILE A 79 -12.23 -5.39 -7.14
C ILE A 79 -12.27 -6.33 -5.95
N ARG A 80 -13.46 -6.61 -5.37
CA ARG A 80 -13.59 -7.55 -4.24
C ARG A 80 -13.03 -8.92 -4.55
N ASP A 81 -13.28 -9.42 -5.75
CA ASP A 81 -12.80 -10.73 -6.19
C ASP A 81 -11.27 -10.74 -6.23
N HIS A 82 -10.64 -9.66 -6.69
CA HIS A 82 -9.19 -9.49 -6.61
C HIS A 82 -8.67 -9.36 -5.19
N LEU A 83 -9.31 -8.56 -4.32
CA LEU A 83 -8.88 -8.39 -2.93
C LEU A 83 -8.93 -9.70 -2.13
N SER A 84 -9.92 -10.55 -2.42
CA SER A 84 -10.11 -11.85 -1.75
C SER A 84 -9.46 -13.04 -2.47
N GLY A 85 -9.07 -12.89 -3.74
CA GLY A 85 -8.48 -13.97 -4.53
C GLY A 85 -9.47 -15.09 -4.89
N VAL A 86 -10.74 -14.74 -5.07
CA VAL A 86 -11.83 -15.69 -5.39
C VAL A 86 -12.26 -15.57 -6.85
N ASN A 87 -13.18 -16.41 -7.30
CA ASN A 87 -13.75 -16.38 -8.67
C ASN A 87 -12.69 -16.41 -9.79
N GLY A 88 -11.59 -17.14 -9.57
CA GLY A 88 -10.48 -17.23 -10.53
C GLY A 88 -9.58 -16.01 -10.60
N LYS A 89 -9.72 -15.04 -9.67
CA LYS A 89 -8.85 -13.88 -9.57
C LYS A 89 -7.64 -14.15 -8.67
N ALA A 90 -6.48 -13.62 -9.05
CA ALA A 90 -5.31 -13.60 -8.18
C ALA A 90 -5.52 -12.61 -7.03
N ALA A 91 -5.11 -13.02 -5.82
CA ALA A 91 -5.21 -12.20 -4.62
C ALA A 91 -4.33 -10.95 -4.72
N ALA A 92 -4.92 -9.78 -4.49
CA ALA A 92 -4.25 -8.50 -4.46
C ALA A 92 -3.37 -8.34 -3.20
N GLU A 93 -2.31 -7.56 -3.31
CA GLU A 93 -1.54 -7.04 -2.17
C GLU A 93 -1.61 -5.51 -2.05
N PHE A 94 -1.94 -4.84 -3.15
CA PHE A 94 -2.01 -3.38 -3.22
C PHE A 94 -2.99 -2.96 -4.31
N ILE A 95 -3.81 -1.96 -4.01
CA ILE A 95 -4.68 -1.28 -4.97
C ILE A 95 -4.45 0.22 -4.89
N THR A 96 -4.55 0.89 -6.03
CA THR A 96 -4.72 2.33 -6.07
C THR A 96 -5.80 2.74 -7.07
N PHE A 97 -6.47 3.86 -6.82
CA PHE A 97 -7.42 4.47 -7.75
C PHE A 97 -6.76 5.63 -8.48
N SER A 98 -7.11 5.83 -9.76
CA SER A 98 -6.66 7.00 -10.51
C SER A 98 -7.45 8.26 -10.17
N ASP A 99 -7.04 9.41 -10.72
CA ASP A 99 -7.79 10.67 -10.70
C ASP A 99 -9.09 10.64 -11.54
N ASP A 100 -9.64 9.45 -11.78
CA ASP A 100 -10.90 9.28 -12.52
C ASP A 100 -12.03 9.08 -11.50
N PRO A 101 -13.15 9.82 -11.58
CA PRO A 101 -14.28 9.64 -10.66
C PRO A 101 -14.96 8.28 -10.80
N ASP A 102 -14.73 7.53 -11.88
CA ASP A 102 -15.19 6.15 -12.00
C ASP A 102 -14.36 5.22 -11.09
N PRO A 103 -14.95 4.62 -10.03
CA PRO A 103 -14.24 3.74 -9.11
C PRO A 103 -13.81 2.41 -9.76
N ALA A 104 -14.27 2.10 -10.98
CA ALA A 104 -13.75 0.99 -11.76
C ALA A 104 -12.35 1.27 -12.34
N ARG A 105 -11.81 2.49 -12.15
CA ARG A 105 -10.47 2.88 -12.60
C ARG A 105 -9.43 2.70 -11.50
N PHE A 106 -8.64 1.64 -11.64
CA PHE A 106 -7.67 1.21 -10.63
C PHE A 106 -6.43 0.57 -11.24
N PHE A 107 -5.38 0.52 -10.43
CA PHE A 107 -4.24 -0.37 -10.60
C PHE A 107 -4.17 -1.33 -9.42
N LEU A 108 -3.93 -2.60 -9.69
CA LEU A 108 -3.83 -3.68 -8.71
C LEU A 108 -2.50 -4.41 -8.89
N LYS A 109 -1.78 -4.59 -7.78
CA LYS A 109 -0.65 -5.52 -7.70
C LYS A 109 -1.08 -6.72 -6.87
N GLY A 110 -0.76 -7.94 -7.32
CA GLY A 110 -1.08 -9.16 -6.54
C GLY A 110 0.05 -9.70 -5.70
N LYS A 111 -0.33 -10.57 -4.75
CA LYS A 111 0.57 -11.24 -3.81
C LYS A 111 1.57 -12.17 -4.51
N GLN A 112 1.20 -12.73 -5.65
CA GLN A 112 2.09 -13.57 -6.45
C GLN A 112 3.05 -12.71 -7.29
N HIS A 113 4.29 -13.17 -7.43
CA HIS A 113 5.32 -12.47 -8.20
C HIS A 113 4.89 -12.19 -9.64
N ALA A 114 5.34 -11.06 -10.18
CA ALA A 114 5.16 -10.68 -11.58
C ALA A 114 3.72 -10.51 -12.08
N TRP A 115 2.73 -10.36 -11.19
CA TRP A 115 1.34 -10.10 -11.59
C TRP A 115 0.82 -8.76 -11.09
N TRP A 116 0.24 -8.00 -12.02
CA TRP A 116 -0.54 -6.79 -11.82
C TRP A 116 -1.67 -6.73 -12.85
N THR A 117 -2.72 -5.97 -12.55
CA THR A 117 -3.81 -5.67 -13.48
C THR A 117 -4.21 -4.21 -13.34
N ALA A 118 -4.65 -3.58 -14.42
CA ALA A 118 -5.06 -2.19 -14.41
C ALA A 118 -6.26 -1.99 -15.32
N LYS A 119 -7.23 -1.21 -14.83
CA LYS A 119 -8.31 -0.64 -15.62
C LYS A 119 -8.16 0.86 -15.48
N LEU A 120 -7.60 1.53 -16.47
CA LEU A 120 -7.31 2.98 -16.40
C LEU A 120 -7.74 3.63 -17.71
N ASN A 121 -7.60 4.94 -17.82
CA ASN A 121 -7.70 5.62 -19.11
C ASN A 121 -6.51 5.26 -20.02
N ASP A 122 -6.67 5.45 -21.33
CA ASP A 122 -5.68 5.04 -22.32
C ASP A 122 -4.32 5.72 -22.11
N THR A 123 -4.31 6.99 -21.70
CA THR A 123 -3.08 7.75 -21.47
C THR A 123 -2.25 7.15 -20.35
N LEU A 124 -2.87 6.82 -19.21
CA LEU A 124 -2.20 6.17 -18.09
C LEU A 124 -1.73 4.75 -18.45
N ILE A 125 -2.55 3.97 -19.16
CA ILE A 125 -2.15 2.64 -19.64
C ILE A 125 -0.93 2.72 -20.56
N GLN A 126 -0.95 3.63 -21.54
CA GLN A 126 0.18 3.81 -22.45
C GLN A 126 1.45 4.24 -21.71
N GLY A 127 1.33 5.11 -20.71
CA GLY A 127 2.45 5.50 -19.84
C GLY A 127 3.06 4.32 -19.09
N ILE A 128 2.23 3.48 -18.45
CA ILE A 128 2.69 2.29 -17.73
C ILE A 128 3.31 1.28 -18.69
N VAL A 129 2.69 1.03 -19.85
CA VAL A 129 3.23 0.12 -20.88
C VAL A 129 4.55 0.62 -21.45
N ALA A 130 4.73 1.93 -21.61
CA ALA A 130 6.01 2.50 -22.04
C ALA A 130 7.13 2.24 -21.01
N GLN A 131 6.82 2.35 -19.71
CA GLN A 131 7.76 2.00 -18.64
C GLN A 131 8.02 0.50 -18.57
N GLN A 132 7.00 -0.34 -18.77
CA GLN A 132 7.15 -1.80 -18.84
C GLN A 132 8.14 -2.22 -19.93
N LYS A 133 8.11 -1.54 -21.08
CA LYS A 133 9.03 -1.80 -22.19
C LYS A 133 10.47 -1.33 -21.93
N SER A 134 10.65 -0.29 -21.11
CA SER A 134 11.98 0.30 -20.86
C SER A 134 12.69 -0.29 -19.64
N ILE A 135 11.96 -0.97 -18.75
CA ILE A 135 12.48 -1.49 -17.48
C ILE A 135 12.54 -3.02 -17.55
N THR A 136 13.76 -3.57 -17.57
CA THR A 136 13.97 -5.02 -17.52
C THR A 136 13.34 -5.62 -16.27
N GLY A 137 12.49 -6.64 -16.44
CA GLY A 137 11.84 -7.32 -15.32
C GLY A 137 10.76 -6.48 -14.62
N PHE A 138 10.21 -5.47 -15.31
CA PHE A 138 9.19 -4.56 -14.77
C PHE A 138 8.11 -5.26 -13.96
N ASP A 139 7.49 -6.32 -14.50
CA ASP A 139 6.36 -6.98 -13.86
C ASP A 139 6.73 -7.55 -12.47
N GLY A 140 7.94 -8.09 -12.34
CA GLY A 140 8.47 -8.61 -11.08
C GLY A 140 8.96 -7.50 -10.14
N ALA A 141 9.37 -6.35 -10.68
CA ALA A 141 9.91 -5.23 -9.92
C ALA A 141 8.83 -4.27 -9.41
N VAL A 142 7.70 -4.13 -10.11
CA VAL A 142 6.63 -3.19 -9.74
C VAL A 142 5.96 -3.61 -8.44
N THR A 143 5.92 -2.69 -7.49
CA THR A 143 5.29 -2.87 -6.17
C THR A 143 3.98 -2.11 -6.05
N GLY A 144 3.70 -1.19 -6.97
CA GLY A 144 2.45 -0.44 -7.10
C GLY A 144 2.60 0.78 -8.00
N VAL A 145 1.53 1.54 -8.15
CA VAL A 145 1.52 2.85 -8.83
C VAL A 145 0.81 3.83 -7.89
N LEU A 146 1.22 5.10 -7.90
CA LEU A 146 0.52 6.21 -7.27
C LEU A 146 -0.02 7.11 -8.37
N PHE A 147 -1.28 7.52 -8.27
CA PHE A 147 -1.89 8.45 -9.20
C PHE A 147 -2.16 9.78 -8.50
N GLY A 148 -1.92 10.87 -9.21
CA GLY A 148 -2.27 12.23 -8.79
C GLY A 148 -2.98 12.95 -9.91
N LYS A 149 -3.09 14.28 -9.78
CA LYS A 149 -3.79 15.17 -10.71
C LYS A 149 -3.46 14.92 -12.19
N GLY A 150 -4.50 14.80 -13.00
CA GLY A 150 -4.42 14.60 -14.45
C GLY A 150 -3.80 13.25 -14.80
N ASN A 151 -2.78 13.25 -15.67
CA ASN A 151 -2.05 12.02 -16.03
C ASN A 151 -0.76 11.84 -15.22
N THR A 152 -0.66 12.49 -14.06
CA THR A 152 0.50 12.34 -13.18
C THR A 152 0.45 11.00 -12.46
N PHE A 153 1.50 10.20 -12.59
CA PHE A 153 1.64 8.97 -11.81
C PHE A 153 3.09 8.65 -11.48
N ILE A 154 3.29 7.88 -10.42
CA ILE A 154 4.60 7.37 -10.03
C ILE A 154 4.52 5.86 -9.93
N THR A 155 5.33 5.16 -10.72
CA THR A 155 5.48 3.72 -10.60
C THR A 155 6.49 3.40 -9.50
N MET A 156 6.05 2.64 -8.51
CA MET A 156 6.88 2.18 -7.40
C MET A 156 7.55 0.86 -7.79
N LEU A 157 8.87 0.78 -7.62
CA LEU A 157 9.67 -0.40 -7.96
C LEU A 157 10.46 -0.86 -6.74
N SER A 158 10.72 -2.16 -6.62
CA SER A 158 11.55 -2.73 -5.55
C SER A 158 12.98 -2.20 -5.52
N GLY A 159 13.47 -1.67 -6.65
CA GLY A 159 14.80 -1.04 -6.79
C GLY A 159 14.77 0.47 -7.07
N GLY A 160 13.61 1.14 -7.04
CA GLY A 160 13.53 2.57 -7.27
C GLY A 160 12.10 3.08 -7.49
N PHE A 161 11.95 4.12 -8.29
CA PHE A 161 10.65 4.58 -8.78
C PHE A 161 10.82 5.32 -10.11
N VAL A 162 9.74 5.45 -10.88
CA VAL A 162 9.70 6.26 -12.10
C VAL A 162 8.49 7.18 -12.07
N GLY A 163 8.75 8.49 -12.05
CA GLY A 163 7.71 9.51 -12.13
C GLY A 163 7.36 9.87 -13.58
N SER A 164 6.07 9.86 -13.89
CA SER A 164 5.49 10.44 -15.10
C SER A 164 4.65 11.63 -14.68
N LEU A 165 5.21 12.84 -14.84
CA LEU A 165 4.57 14.08 -14.41
C LEU A 165 3.76 14.69 -15.56
N ASP A 166 2.61 15.30 -15.25
CA ASP A 166 1.75 15.99 -16.22
C ASP A 166 1.50 17.45 -15.80
N GLY A 167 1.15 18.30 -16.78
CA GLY A 167 0.87 19.72 -16.54
C GLY A 167 1.96 20.46 -15.76
N GLU A 168 1.54 21.24 -14.76
CA GLU A 168 2.43 22.07 -13.91
C GLU A 168 3.46 21.23 -13.14
N ALA A 169 3.15 19.96 -12.84
CA ALA A 169 4.06 19.09 -12.11
C ALA A 169 5.37 18.84 -12.88
N ARG A 170 5.41 19.06 -14.20
CA ARG A 170 6.62 18.91 -15.03
C ARG A 170 7.65 20.02 -14.80
N ALA A 171 7.25 21.19 -14.30
CA ALA A 171 8.18 22.29 -14.11
C ALA A 171 9.29 21.89 -13.13
N ALA A 172 10.55 22.23 -13.46
CA ALA A 172 11.71 21.81 -12.66
C ALA A 172 11.70 22.39 -11.25
N ASP A 173 11.02 23.53 -11.06
CA ASP A 173 10.86 24.21 -9.79
C ASP A 173 9.62 23.78 -8.99
N HIS A 174 8.73 22.99 -9.60
CA HIS A 174 7.54 22.45 -8.94
C HIS A 174 7.93 21.51 -7.79
N ALA A 175 7.22 21.63 -6.66
CA ALA A 175 7.58 20.96 -5.41
C ALA A 175 7.71 19.43 -5.56
N LEU A 176 6.77 18.79 -6.24
CA LEU A 176 6.81 17.34 -6.50
C LEU A 176 8.04 16.94 -7.34
N ASN A 177 8.35 17.69 -8.41
CA ASN A 177 9.46 17.36 -9.30
C ASN A 177 10.82 17.49 -8.59
N LYS A 178 10.98 18.55 -7.78
CA LYS A 178 12.17 18.73 -6.94
C LYS A 178 12.39 17.55 -6.00
N VAL A 179 11.35 17.12 -5.28
CA VAL A 179 11.46 15.99 -4.34
C VAL A 179 11.77 14.68 -5.09
N LEU A 180 11.11 14.40 -6.22
CA LEU A 180 11.41 13.20 -7.00
C LEU A 180 12.85 13.22 -7.55
N SER A 181 13.35 14.39 -7.95
CA SER A 181 14.72 14.57 -8.41
C SER A 181 15.76 14.36 -7.30
N GLU A 182 15.52 14.90 -6.10
CA GLU A 182 16.36 14.72 -4.90
C GLU A 182 16.53 13.24 -4.55
N PHE A 183 15.46 12.44 -4.68
CA PHE A 183 15.43 11.03 -4.30
C PHE A 183 15.62 10.05 -5.48
N SER A 184 15.93 10.53 -6.68
CA SER A 184 15.99 9.71 -7.89
C SER A 184 17.03 8.57 -7.88
N LYS A 185 18.01 8.58 -6.95
CA LYS A 185 19.10 7.61 -6.88
C LYS A 185 19.11 6.86 -5.56
N GLY A 186 18.93 5.55 -5.61
CA GLY A 186 19.09 4.67 -4.45
C GLY A 186 17.93 4.69 -3.44
N TRP A 187 16.77 5.25 -3.83
CA TRP A 187 15.57 5.28 -3.01
C TRP A 187 14.38 4.69 -3.75
N CYS A 188 13.56 3.95 -3.01
CA CYS A 188 12.25 3.46 -3.40
C CYS A 188 11.17 4.31 -2.74
N ILE A 189 9.99 4.35 -3.34
CA ILE A 189 8.80 4.92 -2.70
C ILE A 189 8.01 3.78 -2.07
N GLU A 190 7.68 3.93 -0.79
CA GLU A 190 6.94 2.93 -0.02
C GLU A 190 5.43 3.09 -0.19
N ARG A 191 4.73 1.96 -0.03
CA ARG A 191 3.27 1.91 0.12
C ARG A 191 2.87 2.77 1.33
N GLY A 192 1.85 3.61 1.15
CA GLY A 192 1.43 4.62 2.14
C GLY A 192 1.87 6.05 1.78
N SER A 193 2.53 6.21 0.63
CA SER A 193 2.66 7.48 -0.07
C SER A 193 1.38 7.80 -0.85
N THR A 194 1.09 9.09 -1.05
CA THR A 194 -0.15 9.60 -1.66
C THR A 194 0.16 10.84 -2.51
N LEU A 195 -0.49 10.94 -3.67
CA LEU A 195 -0.50 12.16 -4.49
C LEU A 195 -1.90 12.79 -4.42
N CYS A 196 -1.97 14.12 -4.54
CA CYS A 196 -3.23 14.84 -4.58
C CYS A 196 -3.87 14.78 -5.97
N PHE A 197 -5.20 14.69 -6.00
CA PHE A 197 -6.02 14.72 -7.21
C PHE A 197 -6.36 16.15 -7.68
N TYR A 198 -6.60 17.08 -6.75
CA TYR A 198 -7.05 18.44 -7.11
C TYR A 198 -5.90 19.45 -7.29
N ASP A 199 -4.74 19.24 -6.67
CA ASP A 199 -3.58 20.14 -6.74
C ASP A 199 -2.27 19.38 -6.73
N SER A 200 -1.53 19.38 -7.84
CA SER A 200 -0.28 18.64 -7.98
C SER A 200 0.82 19.10 -7.02
N ALA A 201 0.73 20.31 -6.48
CA ALA A 201 1.69 20.80 -5.49
C ALA A 201 1.61 20.00 -4.19
N TYR A 202 0.45 19.39 -3.88
CA TYR A 202 0.27 18.63 -2.65
C TYR A 202 0.55 17.13 -2.81
N PHE A 203 1.30 16.58 -1.86
CA PHE A 203 1.68 15.17 -1.83
C PHE A 203 2.24 14.78 -0.45
N PHE A 204 2.29 13.46 -0.21
CA PHE A 204 3.03 12.85 0.88
C PHE A 204 3.77 11.62 0.35
N LEU A 205 5.09 11.61 0.43
CA LEU A 205 5.93 10.53 -0.09
C LEU A 205 6.82 9.96 1.03
N LYS A 206 6.87 8.63 1.11
CA LYS A 206 7.77 7.87 1.97
C LYS A 206 8.87 7.26 1.11
N PHE A 207 10.11 7.67 1.32
CA PHE A 207 11.28 7.15 0.63
C PHE A 207 12.05 6.19 1.53
N LYS A 208 12.47 5.04 0.99
CA LYS A 208 13.27 4.05 1.70
C LYS A 208 14.39 3.53 0.82
N GLN A 209 15.58 3.34 1.37
CA GLN A 209 16.66 2.70 0.63
C GLN A 209 16.43 1.19 0.57
N PRO A 210 16.72 0.52 -0.57
CA PRO A 210 16.64 -0.93 -0.66
C PRO A 210 17.44 -1.62 0.45
N GLY A 211 16.80 -2.54 1.19
CA GLY A 211 17.42 -3.25 2.31
C GLY A 211 17.67 -2.40 3.57
N GLY A 212 17.44 -1.10 3.52
CA GLY A 212 17.53 -0.20 4.68
C GLY A 212 16.26 -0.22 5.53
N SER A 213 16.38 0.18 6.79
CA SER A 213 15.23 0.40 7.69
C SER A 213 14.80 1.87 7.78
N THR A 214 15.64 2.79 7.29
CA THR A 214 15.39 4.23 7.35
C THR A 214 14.36 4.66 6.31
N ILE A 215 13.28 5.28 6.77
CA ILE A 215 12.28 5.94 5.92
C ILE A 215 12.47 7.45 6.05
N GLN A 216 12.64 8.13 4.91
CA GLN A 216 12.56 9.59 4.81
C GLN A 216 11.19 9.99 4.29
N MET A 217 10.48 10.80 5.06
CA MET A 217 9.18 11.34 4.64
C MET A 217 9.38 12.74 4.04
N ARG A 218 8.68 13.03 2.95
CA ARG A 218 8.63 14.34 2.30
C ARG A 218 7.19 14.67 1.95
N TRP A 219 6.79 15.90 2.17
CA TRP A 219 5.44 16.34 1.88
C TRP A 219 5.38 17.81 1.55
N ASN A 220 4.34 18.16 0.82
CA ASN A 220 3.80 19.50 0.75
C ASN A 220 2.30 19.33 0.96
N LEU A 221 1.77 19.81 2.07
CA LEU A 221 0.38 19.57 2.46
C LEU A 221 -0.40 20.88 2.42
N PRO A 222 -1.73 20.82 2.21
CA PRO A 222 -2.60 21.98 2.44
C PRO A 222 -2.33 22.63 3.80
N PRO A 223 -2.37 23.97 3.95
CA PRO A 223 -1.99 24.64 5.19
C PRO A 223 -2.74 24.16 6.43
N ASN A 224 -4.06 23.96 6.32
CA ASN A 224 -4.90 23.42 7.39
C ASN A 224 -4.45 22.02 7.84
N MET A 225 -4.18 21.11 6.90
CA MET A 225 -3.64 19.79 7.18
C MET A 225 -2.24 19.86 7.78
N ALA A 226 -1.37 20.74 7.27
CA ALA A 226 -0.02 20.93 7.79
C ALA A 226 -0.04 21.37 9.26
N THR A 227 -0.94 22.28 9.63
CA THR A 227 -1.16 22.69 11.03
C THR A 227 -1.58 21.48 11.88
N ARG A 228 -2.56 20.68 11.42
CA ARG A 228 -2.97 19.46 12.12
C ARG A 228 -1.85 18.44 12.28
N LEU A 229 -0.96 18.31 11.29
CA LEU A 229 0.21 17.43 11.40
C LEU A 229 1.15 17.89 12.51
N THR A 230 1.42 19.19 12.60
CA THR A 230 2.23 19.74 13.69
C THR A 230 1.60 19.44 15.05
N GLU A 231 0.28 19.63 15.19
CA GLU A 231 -0.44 19.28 16.43
C GLU A 231 -0.27 17.80 16.80
N LEU A 232 -0.47 16.88 15.85
CA LEU A 232 -0.30 15.44 16.09
C LEU A 232 1.15 15.08 16.45
N GLN A 233 2.12 15.72 15.81
CA GLN A 233 3.55 15.50 16.09
C GLN A 233 3.92 15.98 17.49
N GLU A 234 3.38 17.11 17.95
CA GLU A 234 3.60 17.59 19.31
C GLU A 234 2.95 16.66 20.36
N ILE A 235 1.72 16.19 20.12
CA ILE A 235 1.07 15.20 20.98
C ILE A 235 1.91 13.92 21.06
N ALA A 236 2.39 13.43 19.92
CA ALA A 236 3.20 12.21 19.86
C ALA A 236 4.53 12.32 20.62
N LYS A 237 5.05 13.54 20.84
CA LYS A 237 6.28 13.77 21.63
C LYS A 237 6.04 13.77 23.15
N THR A 238 4.79 13.82 23.60
CA THR A 238 4.49 13.76 25.04
C THR A 238 4.96 12.43 25.64
N PRO A 239 5.49 12.42 26.89
CA PRO A 239 5.95 11.19 27.52
C PRO A 239 4.89 10.08 27.57
N GLU A 240 3.64 10.46 27.85
CA GLU A 240 2.51 9.55 27.93
C GLU A 240 2.25 8.88 26.56
N GLU A 241 2.23 9.67 25.48
CA GLU A 241 1.99 9.14 24.14
C GLU A 241 3.19 8.31 23.66
N GLN A 242 4.43 8.70 23.98
CA GLN A 242 5.62 7.89 23.69
C GLN A 242 5.58 6.53 24.39
N GLN A 243 5.12 6.46 25.65
CA GLN A 243 4.96 5.19 26.35
C GLN A 243 3.89 4.30 25.68
N LEU A 244 2.76 4.88 25.29
CA LEU A 244 1.69 4.15 24.60
C LEU A 244 2.11 3.67 23.20
N LEU A 245 2.89 4.47 22.47
CA LEU A 245 3.47 4.09 21.19
C LEU A 245 4.45 2.92 21.33
N LEU A 246 5.31 2.94 22.35
CA LEU A 246 6.22 1.82 22.62
C LEU A 246 5.47 0.51 22.92
N ILE A 247 4.37 0.58 23.66
CA ILE A 247 3.51 -0.59 23.92
C ILE A 247 2.88 -1.11 22.63
N GLU A 248 2.41 -0.23 21.75
CA GLU A 248 1.87 -0.62 20.46
C GLU A 248 2.91 -1.21 19.53
N ASP A 249 4.10 -0.60 19.44
CA ASP A 249 5.20 -1.12 18.63
C ASP A 249 5.61 -2.52 19.09
N GLN A 250 5.71 -2.75 20.41
CA GLN A 250 5.99 -4.08 20.96
C GLN A 250 4.89 -5.09 20.61
N ARG A 251 3.62 -4.68 20.70
CA ARG A 251 2.49 -5.53 20.33
C ARG A 251 2.51 -5.86 18.84
N ALA A 252 2.79 -4.88 17.98
CA ALA A 252 2.94 -5.06 16.54
C ALA A 252 4.03 -6.09 16.23
N LEU A 253 5.18 -5.96 16.90
CA LEU A 253 6.35 -6.80 16.70
C LEU A 253 6.11 -8.24 17.16
N GLN A 254 5.46 -8.44 18.31
CA GLN A 254 5.04 -9.76 18.78
C GLN A 254 4.10 -10.46 17.79
N LEU A 255 3.12 -9.72 17.25
CA LEU A 255 2.17 -10.26 16.29
C LEU A 255 2.82 -10.60 14.95
N ALA A 256 3.73 -9.75 14.46
CA ALA A 256 4.53 -10.03 13.28
C ALA A 256 5.39 -11.30 13.45
N GLN A 257 6.00 -11.50 14.62
CA GLN A 257 6.76 -12.73 14.93
C GLN A 257 5.86 -13.97 14.97
N MET A 258 4.69 -13.89 15.59
CA MET A 258 3.73 -15.01 15.59
C MET A 258 3.33 -15.40 14.16
N ARG A 259 3.13 -14.41 13.27
CA ARG A 259 2.82 -14.66 11.85
C ARG A 259 3.95 -15.32 11.11
N MET A 260 5.18 -14.81 11.21
CA MET A 260 6.33 -15.45 10.57
C MET A 260 6.49 -16.90 11.04
N ASN A 261 6.24 -17.19 12.32
CA ASN A 261 6.27 -18.56 12.85
C ASN A 261 5.15 -19.44 12.27
N MET A 262 3.94 -18.91 12.12
CA MET A 262 2.82 -19.63 11.48
C MET A 262 3.07 -19.89 10.00
N GLU A 263 3.57 -18.90 9.26
CA GLU A 263 3.89 -19.05 7.83
C GLU A 263 5.04 -20.02 7.59
N MET A 264 6.12 -19.95 8.38
CA MET A 264 7.19 -20.94 8.32
C MET A 264 6.70 -22.34 8.72
N GLY A 265 5.81 -22.42 9.71
CA GLY A 265 5.15 -23.68 10.08
C GLY A 265 4.33 -24.28 8.94
N ALA A 266 3.52 -23.46 8.26
CA ALA A 266 2.73 -23.86 7.11
C ALA A 266 3.63 -24.26 5.91
N TYR A 267 4.70 -23.51 5.66
CA TYR A 267 5.67 -23.83 4.61
C TYR A 267 6.39 -25.14 4.88
N ASN A 268 6.86 -25.37 6.10
CA ASN A 268 7.47 -26.64 6.52
C ASN A 268 6.48 -27.81 6.46
N GLY A 269 5.22 -27.58 6.84
CA GLY A 269 4.15 -28.58 6.71
C GLY A 269 3.88 -28.96 5.25
N MET A 270 3.80 -27.97 4.36
CA MET A 270 3.58 -28.17 2.93
C MET A 270 4.79 -28.79 2.23
N ALA A 271 6.01 -28.39 2.58
CA ALA A 271 7.25 -29.02 2.12
C ALA A 271 7.28 -30.50 2.53
N ASN A 272 6.96 -30.81 3.79
CA ASN A 272 6.88 -32.19 4.27
C ASN A 272 5.79 -33.00 3.55
N LEU A 273 4.62 -32.40 3.29
CA LEU A 273 3.54 -33.03 2.50
C LEU A 273 3.98 -33.30 1.06
N MET A 274 4.68 -32.36 0.41
CA MET A 274 5.21 -32.53 -0.93
C MET A 274 6.33 -33.57 -0.98
N THR A 275 7.23 -33.61 0.02
CA THR A 275 8.25 -34.66 0.14
C THR A 275 7.61 -36.03 0.35
N ARG A 276 6.57 -36.14 1.18
CA ARG A 276 5.81 -37.39 1.36
C ARG A 276 5.05 -37.79 0.09
N GLY A 277 4.44 -36.83 -0.59
CA GLY A 277 3.76 -37.03 -1.87
C GLY A 277 4.72 -37.54 -2.96
N ALA A 278 5.90 -36.91 -3.09
CA ALA A 278 6.94 -37.32 -4.00
C ALA A 278 7.50 -38.72 -3.65
N ALA A 279 7.68 -39.03 -2.37
CA ALA A 279 8.09 -40.36 -1.91
C ALA A 279 7.03 -41.43 -2.23
N ASN A 280 5.75 -41.12 -2.07
CA ASN A 280 4.65 -42.03 -2.41
C ASN A 280 4.51 -42.24 -3.92
N ILE A 281 4.71 -41.19 -4.72
CA ILE A 281 4.72 -41.29 -6.20
C ILE A 281 5.92 -42.12 -6.67
N ALA A 282 7.10 -41.93 -6.08
CA ALA A 282 8.29 -42.73 -6.38
C ALA A 282 8.14 -44.20 -5.94
N ALA A 283 7.45 -44.47 -4.82
CA ALA A 283 7.14 -45.82 -4.36
C ALA A 283 6.12 -46.52 -5.28
N ALA A 284 5.09 -45.80 -5.74
CA ALA A 284 4.11 -46.30 -6.71
C ALA A 284 4.73 -46.58 -8.09
N ALA A 285 5.67 -45.73 -8.54
CA ALA A 285 6.38 -45.90 -9.81
C ALA A 285 7.41 -47.05 -9.80
N SER A 286 7.89 -47.47 -8.62
CA SER A 286 8.83 -48.59 -8.46
C SER A 286 8.15 -49.94 -8.18
N GLY A 287 6.82 -50.01 -8.26
CA GLY A 287 6.05 -51.25 -8.10
C GLY A 287 5.90 -51.74 -6.65
N GLY A 288 6.23 -50.91 -5.66
CA GLY A 288 6.07 -51.24 -4.24
C GLY A 288 4.72 -50.77 -3.70
N TYR A 289 3.81 -51.70 -3.40
CA TYR A 289 2.62 -51.39 -2.61
C TYR A 289 3.04 -51.08 -1.17
N VAL A 290 2.77 -49.85 -0.70
CA VAL A 290 2.81 -49.52 0.73
C VAL A 290 1.47 -49.93 1.33
N VAL A 291 1.48 -50.99 2.14
CA VAL A 291 0.33 -51.40 2.96
C VAL A 291 0.29 -50.49 4.18
N GLU A 292 -0.70 -49.59 4.24
CA GLU A 292 -1.03 -48.88 5.47
C GLU A 292 -1.56 -49.88 6.52
N ARG A 293 -0.82 -50.07 7.62
CA ARG A 293 -1.40 -50.60 8.86
C ARG A 293 -2.06 -49.45 9.60
N ARG A 294 -3.40 -49.46 9.62
CA ARG A 294 -4.18 -48.70 10.60
C ARG A 294 -4.03 -49.36 11.97
N TRP A 295 -3.72 -48.53 12.98
CA TRP A 295 -4.05 -48.80 14.38
C TRP A 295 -5.25 -47.94 14.74
#